data_AF-A0A1L5KQ82-F1
#
_entry.id   AF-A0A1L5KQ82-F1
#
_cell.length_a   1.000
_cell.length_b   1.000
_cell.length_c   1.000
_cell.angle_alpha   90.00
_cell.angle_beta   90.00
_cell.angle_gamma   90.00
#
_symmetry.space_group_name_H-M   'P 1'
#
loop_
_entity.id
_entity.type
_entity.pdbx_description
1 polymer ?
#
loop_
_entity_poly.entity_id
_entity_poly.type
_entity_poly.pdbx_seq_one_letter_code
_entity_poly.pdbx_strand_id
1 'polypeptide(L)'
;MGVAARAMQWQGVCPVCGRAFELRGANHVYCTKSCEKKAYYRGTNNEMTSAALSTRVPRTFNCAKCGKEVTVRDPCDQRTRFCSERCERLYWKKPHRR
;
A
#
# COMPACT_ATOMS: atom_id res chain seq x y z
N MET A 1 21.81 52.28 -14.21
CA MET A 1 20.67 52.10 -13.31
C MET A 1 20.31 50.62 -13.28
N GLY A 2 20.67 49.90 -12.21
CA GLY A 2 20.41 48.46 -12.09
C GLY A 2 19.18 48.23 -11.22
N VAL A 3 18.07 47.83 -11.81
CA VAL A 3 16.88 47.41 -11.04
C VAL A 3 17.16 46.03 -10.46
N ALA A 4 17.46 45.97 -9.17
CA ALA A 4 17.50 44.72 -8.43
C ALA A 4 16.09 44.12 -8.43
N ALA A 5 15.84 43.14 -9.31
CA ALA A 5 14.64 42.34 -9.29
C ALA A 5 14.58 41.61 -7.95
N ARG A 6 13.71 42.06 -7.05
CA ARG A 6 13.45 41.42 -5.75
C ARG A 6 12.89 40.04 -6.05
N ALA A 7 13.74 39.01 -5.95
CA ALA A 7 13.31 37.63 -6.05
C ALA A 7 12.29 37.37 -4.94
N MET A 8 11.03 37.16 -5.33
CA MET A 8 10.00 36.70 -4.41
C MET A 8 10.40 35.29 -3.93
N GLN A 9 10.97 35.20 -2.73
CA GLN A 9 11.39 33.95 -2.13
C GLN A 9 10.14 33.22 -1.61
N TRP A 10 9.44 32.53 -2.51
CA TRP A 10 8.34 31.66 -2.14
C TRP A 10 8.90 30.47 -1.37
N GLN A 11 8.62 30.40 -0.08
CA GLN A 11 9.04 29.30 0.78
C GLN A 11 7.91 28.27 0.84
N GLY A 12 8.24 27.02 0.51
CA GLY A 12 7.32 25.88 0.57
C GLY A 12 7.79 24.86 1.60
N VAL A 13 6.86 24.07 2.13
CA VAL A 13 7.16 22.96 3.02
C VAL A 13 7.06 21.67 2.23
N CYS A 14 8.11 20.84 2.23
CA CYS A 14 8.09 19.60 1.49
C CYS A 14 7.15 18.59 2.16
N PRO A 15 6.15 18.03 1.44
CA PRO A 15 5.19 17.10 2.04
C PRO A 15 5.79 15.74 2.45
N VAL A 16 7.03 15.45 2.04
CA VAL A 16 7.69 14.16 2.30
C VAL A 16 8.58 14.20 3.53
N CYS A 17 9.21 15.34 3.82
CA CYS A 17 10.17 15.48 4.91
C CYS A 17 9.88 16.66 5.85
N GLY A 18 8.89 17.50 5.55
CA GLY A 18 8.52 18.65 6.38
C GLY A 18 9.53 19.81 6.36
N ARG A 19 10.59 19.74 5.55
CA ARG A 19 11.61 20.79 5.48
C ARG A 19 11.10 21.99 4.66
N ALA A 20 11.32 23.19 5.19
CA ALA A 20 11.14 24.43 4.44
C ALA A 20 12.22 24.56 3.35
N PHE A 21 11.82 24.91 2.13
CA PHE A 21 12.71 25.08 0.99
C PHE A 21 12.22 26.18 0.06
N GLU A 22 13.10 26.69 -0.78
CA GLU A 22 12.79 27.75 -1.73
C GLU A 22 12.13 27.18 -3.01
N LEU A 23 10.93 27.66 -3.29
CA LEU A 23 10.16 27.33 -4.48
C LEU A 23 10.75 28.06 -5.68
N ARG A 24 11.13 27.31 -6.73
CA ARG A 24 11.60 27.86 -8.00
C ARG A 24 10.44 28.23 -8.94
N GLY A 25 9.20 27.94 -8.54
CA GLY A 25 7.97 28.18 -9.29
C GLY A 25 6.78 27.41 -8.70
N ALA A 26 5.58 27.63 -9.24
CA ALA A 26 4.33 27.03 -8.73
C ALA A 26 4.33 25.48 -8.74
N ASN A 27 5.07 24.86 -9.66
CA ASN A 27 5.17 23.40 -9.78
C ASN A 27 6.26 22.77 -8.88
N HIS A 28 7.03 23.55 -8.10
CA HIS A 28 8.15 23.05 -7.30
C HIS A 28 7.68 22.48 -5.95
N VAL A 29 7.04 21.31 -5.91
CA VAL A 29 6.39 20.80 -4.68
C VAL A 29 7.35 20.19 -3.65
N TYR A 30 8.52 19.69 -4.07
CA TYR A 30 9.43 18.93 -3.20
C TYR A 30 10.79 19.62 -3.01
N CYS A 31 11.37 19.51 -1.81
CA CYS A 31 12.67 20.14 -1.53
C CYS A 31 13.84 19.56 -2.33
N THR A 32 13.75 18.28 -2.72
CA THR A 32 14.80 17.58 -3.47
C THR A 32 14.19 16.52 -4.40
N LYS A 33 14.94 16.14 -5.44
CA LYS A 33 14.60 15.00 -6.32
C LYS A 33 14.45 13.67 -5.56
N SER A 34 15.13 13.53 -4.43
CA SER A 34 14.97 12.36 -3.55
C SER A 34 13.59 12.34 -2.87
N CYS A 35 13.06 13.50 -2.46
CA CYS A 35 11.72 13.58 -1.89
C CYS A 35 10.65 13.35 -2.97
N GLU A 36 10.83 13.86 -4.17
CA GLU A 36 9.96 13.57 -5.33
C GLU A 36 9.91 12.06 -5.62
N LYS A 37 11.07 11.40 -5.71
CA LYS A 37 11.16 9.94 -5.86
C LYS A 37 10.50 9.20 -4.70
N LYS A 38 10.71 9.63 -3.46
CA LYS A 38 10.03 9.03 -2.29
C LYS A 38 8.51 9.17 -2.38
N ALA A 39 7.98 10.31 -2.83
CA ALA A 39 6.54 10.47 -3.05
C ALA A 39 6.03 9.53 -4.14
N TYR A 40 6.75 9.41 -5.25
CA TYR A 40 6.44 8.46 -6.33
C TYR A 40 6.43 7.00 -5.81
N TYR A 41 7.47 6.59 -5.09
CA TYR A 41 7.57 5.23 -4.53
C TYR A 41 6.62 4.98 -3.36
N ARG A 42 6.15 6.01 -2.64
CA ARG A 42 5.10 5.86 -1.61
C ARG A 42 3.75 5.48 -2.21
N GLY A 43 3.48 5.84 -3.46
CA GLY A 43 2.31 5.35 -4.20
C GLY A 43 2.45 3.90 -4.68
N THR A 44 3.68 3.40 -4.84
CA THR A 44 3.95 2.02 -5.28
C THR A 44 4.16 1.06 -4.13
N ASN A 45 4.64 1.55 -2.98
CA ASN A 45 4.60 0.82 -1.73
C ASN A 45 3.20 0.99 -1.15
N ASN A 46 2.24 0.32 -1.77
CA ASN A 46 1.12 -0.21 -1.03
C ASN A 46 1.67 -1.24 -0.03
N GLU A 47 2.43 -0.77 0.96
CA GLU A 47 2.46 -1.39 2.27
C GLU A 47 1.08 -1.14 2.88
N MET A 48 0.06 -1.74 2.24
CA MET A 48 -1.14 -2.19 2.89
C MET A 48 -0.60 -3.10 3.97
N THR A 49 -0.33 -2.50 5.12
CA THR A 49 0.03 -3.18 6.33
C THR A 49 -0.93 -4.36 6.44
N SER A 50 -0.38 -5.56 6.26
CA SER A 50 -1.09 -6.81 6.54
C SER A 50 -1.65 -6.81 7.97
N ALA A 51 -1.13 -5.92 8.83
CA ALA A 51 -1.65 -5.59 10.15
C ALA A 51 -2.99 -4.83 10.16
N ALA A 52 -3.29 -3.93 9.21
CA ALA A 52 -4.52 -3.11 9.25
C ALA A 52 -5.78 -3.87 8.81
N LEU A 53 -5.64 -4.96 8.04
CA LEU A 53 -6.74 -5.90 7.75
C LEU A 53 -6.87 -7.00 8.81
N SER A 54 -5.95 -7.05 9.78
CA SER A 54 -5.84 -8.11 10.78
C SER A 54 -6.53 -7.79 12.11
N THR A 55 -7.47 -6.85 12.11
CA THR A 55 -8.18 -6.43 13.34
C THR A 55 -9.36 -7.35 13.70
N ARG A 56 -9.62 -8.42 12.94
CA ARG A 56 -10.74 -9.35 13.19
C ARG A 56 -10.26 -10.79 13.36
N VAL A 57 -9.37 -10.98 14.30
CA VAL A 57 -8.99 -12.31 14.80
C VAL A 57 -9.56 -12.44 16.22
N PRO A 58 -10.24 -13.54 16.57
CA PRO A 58 -10.47 -14.73 15.75
C PRO A 58 -11.56 -14.54 14.68
N ARG A 59 -11.38 -15.16 13.51
CA ARG A 59 -12.43 -15.27 12.49
C ARG A 59 -12.66 -16.72 12.09
N THR A 60 -13.90 -17.06 11.76
CA THR A 60 -14.30 -18.38 11.31
C THR A 60 -14.83 -18.34 9.89
N PHE A 61 -14.51 -19.34 9.09
CA PHE A 61 -15.06 -19.51 7.73
C PHE A 61 -15.16 -21.00 7.35
N ASN A 62 -16.04 -21.32 6.42
CA ASN A 62 -16.18 -22.67 5.87
C ASN A 62 -15.41 -22.81 4.54
N CYS A 63 -14.65 -23.90 4.41
CA CYS A 63 -13.87 -24.14 3.20
C CYS A 63 -14.77 -24.43 1.99
N ALA A 64 -14.64 -23.67 0.91
CA ALA A 64 -15.47 -23.84 -0.30
C ALA A 64 -15.31 -25.21 -1.00
N LYS A 65 -14.19 -25.91 -0.81
CA LYS A 65 -13.98 -27.27 -1.35
C LYS A 65 -14.60 -28.38 -0.48
N CYS A 66 -14.24 -28.42 0.80
CA CYS A 66 -14.57 -29.56 1.67
C CYS A 66 -15.59 -29.25 2.77
N GLY A 67 -16.06 -28.01 2.89
CA GLY A 67 -17.01 -27.59 3.92
C GLY A 67 -16.43 -27.45 5.33
N LYS A 68 -15.16 -27.83 5.56
CA LYS A 68 -14.52 -27.77 6.87
C LYS A 68 -14.55 -26.35 7.45
N GLU A 69 -15.00 -26.22 8.69
CA GLU A 69 -14.89 -24.98 9.46
C GLU A 69 -13.43 -24.73 9.86
N VAL A 70 -12.95 -23.52 9.59
CA VAL A 70 -11.59 -23.06 9.88
C VAL A 70 -11.68 -21.86 10.80
N THR A 71 -11.07 -21.98 11.97
CA THR A 71 -10.87 -20.86 12.89
C THR A 71 -9.47 -20.29 12.68
N VAL A 72 -9.40 -19.05 12.21
CA VAL A 72 -8.16 -18.30 12.07
C VAL A 72 -7.91 -17.55 13.38
N ARG A 73 -6.84 -17.95 14.07
CA ARG A 73 -6.35 -17.32 15.30
C ARG A 73 -5.09 -16.51 15.10
N ASP A 74 -4.42 -16.69 13.97
CA ASP A 74 -3.17 -16.02 13.67
C ASP A 74 -3.45 -14.81 12.77
N PRO A 75 -3.00 -13.61 13.14
CA PRO A 75 -3.18 -12.41 12.33
C PRO A 75 -2.43 -12.44 10.99
N CYS A 76 -1.39 -13.28 10.86
CA CYS A 76 -0.67 -13.49 9.60
C CYS A 76 -1.37 -14.51 8.69
N ASP A 77 -2.34 -15.26 9.21
CA ASP A 77 -3.10 -16.22 8.42
C ASP A 77 -4.19 -15.52 7.59
N GLN A 78 -3.86 -15.32 6.32
CA GLN A 78 -4.69 -14.64 5.33
C GLN A 78 -5.68 -15.58 4.61
N ARG A 79 -5.85 -16.84 5.05
CA ARG A 79 -6.79 -17.77 4.40
C ARG A 79 -8.22 -17.29 4.55
N THR A 80 -8.95 -17.09 3.47
CA THR A 80 -10.34 -16.55 3.51
C THR A 80 -11.40 -17.52 2.98
N ARG A 81 -11.00 -18.48 2.13
CA ARG A 81 -11.95 -19.31 1.37
C ARG A 81 -11.66 -20.80 1.43
N PHE A 82 -10.40 -21.19 1.60
CA PHE A 82 -9.97 -22.58 1.59
C PHE A 82 -9.19 -22.91 2.86
N CYS A 83 -9.40 -24.11 3.40
CA CYS A 83 -8.67 -24.55 4.58
C CYS A 83 -7.19 -24.86 4.31
N SER A 84 -6.81 -25.04 3.04
CA SER A 84 -5.45 -25.36 2.60
C SER A 84 -5.29 -25.12 1.10
N GLU A 85 -4.03 -24.95 0.66
CA GLU A 85 -3.68 -24.89 -0.77
C GLU A 85 -4.17 -26.14 -1.53
N ARG A 86 -4.17 -27.32 -0.89
CA ARG A 86 -4.72 -28.54 -1.48
C ARG A 86 -6.19 -28.38 -1.86
N CYS A 87 -6.99 -27.77 -1.00
CA CYS A 87 -8.41 -27.55 -1.28
C CYS A 87 -8.62 -26.51 -2.38
N GLU A 88 -7.79 -25.48 -2.41
CA GLU A 88 -7.78 -24.49 -3.48
C GLU A 88 -7.48 -25.13 -4.83
N ARG A 89 -6.38 -25.88 -4.95
CA ARG A 89 -5.97 -26.57 -6.19
C ARG A 89 -7.02 -27.55 -6.69
N LEU A 90 -7.65 -28.30 -5.79
CA LEU A 90 -8.71 -29.25 -6.15
C LEU A 90 -9.99 -28.55 -6.60
N TYR A 91 -10.33 -27.43 -5.97
CA TYR A 91 -11.51 -26.63 -6.33
C TYR A 91 -11.38 -26.03 -7.74
N TRP A 92 -10.20 -25.51 -8.08
CA TRP A 92 -9.92 -24.93 -9.40
C TRP A 92 -9.58 -25.97 -10.47
N LYS A 93 -9.43 -27.25 -10.11
CA LYS A 93 -9.13 -28.31 -11.08
C LYS A 93 -10.32 -28.45 -12.02
N LYS A 94 -10.13 -28.04 -13.28
CA LYS A 94 -11.16 -28.19 -14.32
C LYS A 94 -11.54 -29.68 -14.42
N PRO A 95 -12.84 -30.03 -14.46
CA PRO A 95 -13.24 -31.38 -14.75
C PRO A 95 -12.69 -31.76 -16.13
N HIS A 96 -11.96 -32.87 -16.21
CA HIS A 96 -11.59 -33.43 -17.49
C HIS A 96 -12.90 -33.80 -18.19
N ARG A 97 -13.24 -33.07 -19.26
CA ARG A 97 -14.31 -33.48 -20.16
C ARG A 97 -13.89 -34.81 -20.78
N ARG A 98 -14.68 -35.84 -20.56
CA ARG A 98 -14.50 -37.19 -21.10
C ARG A 98 -15.52 -37.41 -22.20
#